data_AF-A0A1V4AWM1-F1
#
_entry.id   AF-A0A1V4AWM1-F1
#
_cell.length_a   1.000
_cell.length_b   1.000
_cell.length_c   1.000
_cell.angle_alpha   90.00
_cell.angle_beta   90.00
_cell.angle_gamma   90.00
#
_symmetry.space_group_name_H-M   'P 1'
#
loop_
_entity.id
_entity.type
_entity.pdbx_description
1 polymer ?
#
loop_
_entity_poly.entity_id
_entity_poly.type
_entity_poly.pdbx_seq_one_letter_code
_entity_poly.pdbx_strand_id
1 'polypeptide(L)'
;MFIAAVSSVSYGQASQGELCKKMWDNFQTMRAMTGLSAADDGQFAKFSAAAKSITADTETSKGKFATDKNYNVLNDEVLYHSNEIDKAATNKDLEEIQVQFRRLTIACRNCHKIYRSELKLVP
;
A
#
# COMPACT_ATOMS: atom_id res chain seq x y z
N MET A 1 6.45 -4.41 -41.37
CA MET A 1 5.34 -4.76 -40.48
C MET A 1 5.54 -4.02 -39.16
N PHE A 2 4.78 -2.96 -38.92
CA PHE A 2 4.76 -2.27 -37.62
C PHE A 2 3.79 -3.02 -36.72
N ILE A 3 4.30 -3.75 -35.73
CA ILE A 3 3.46 -4.37 -34.70
C ILE A 3 3.05 -3.26 -33.74
N ALA A 4 1.78 -2.91 -33.77
CA ALA A 4 1.14 -2.05 -32.78
C ALA A 4 1.15 -2.76 -31.41
N ALA A 5 2.16 -2.47 -30.59
CA ALA A 5 2.19 -2.80 -29.17
C ALA A 5 1.75 -1.58 -28.35
N VAL A 6 0.46 -1.21 -28.45
CA VAL A 6 -0.11 -0.11 -27.66
C VAL A 6 -1.53 -0.47 -27.26
N SER A 7 -1.66 -1.33 -26.26
CA SER A 7 -2.94 -1.51 -25.54
C SER A 7 -2.79 -2.20 -24.17
N SER A 8 -1.79 -3.06 -23.99
CA SER A 8 -1.59 -3.80 -22.72
C SER A 8 -1.17 -2.90 -21.56
N VAL A 9 -0.36 -1.87 -21.82
CA VAL A 9 0.09 -0.93 -20.78
C VAL A 9 -1.12 -0.14 -20.24
N SER A 10 -1.98 0.42 -21.09
CA SER A 10 -3.13 1.22 -20.62
C SER A 10 -4.10 0.41 -19.72
N TYR A 11 -4.40 -0.85 -20.08
CA TYR A 11 -5.31 -1.70 -19.30
C TYR A 11 -4.74 -2.12 -17.94
N GLY A 12 -3.46 -2.48 -17.87
CA GLY A 12 -2.78 -2.81 -16.61
C GLY A 12 -2.67 -1.59 -15.67
N GLN A 13 -2.65 -0.39 -16.22
CA GLN A 13 -2.50 0.85 -15.46
C GLN A 13 -3.82 1.35 -14.89
N ALA A 14 -4.93 1.15 -15.62
CA ALA A 14 -6.29 1.39 -15.12
C ALA A 14 -6.65 0.42 -13.98
N SER A 15 -6.35 -0.86 -14.14
CA SER A 15 -6.62 -1.89 -13.13
C SER A 15 -5.73 -1.76 -11.88
N GLN A 16 -4.47 -1.33 -12.02
CA GLN A 16 -3.65 -0.91 -10.87
C GLN A 16 -4.29 0.27 -10.12
N GLY A 17 -4.86 1.24 -10.84
CA GLY A 17 -5.55 2.39 -10.25
C GLY A 17 -6.78 1.98 -9.43
N GLU A 18 -7.56 1.01 -9.91
CA GLU A 18 -8.70 0.44 -9.18
C GLU A 18 -8.26 -0.31 -7.91
N LEU A 19 -7.16 -1.05 -8.00
CA LEU A 19 -6.56 -1.73 -6.85
C LEU A 19 -6.08 -0.72 -5.79
N CYS A 20 -5.41 0.36 -6.19
CA CYS A 20 -5.02 1.44 -5.28
C CYS A 20 -6.23 2.14 -4.64
N LYS A 21 -7.36 2.30 -5.37
CA LYS A 21 -8.61 2.81 -4.78
C LYS A 21 -9.18 1.86 -3.73
N LYS A 22 -9.08 0.55 -3.93
CA LYS A 22 -9.50 -0.44 -2.93
C LYS A 22 -8.64 -0.38 -1.65
N MET A 23 -7.34 -0.15 -1.80
CA MET A 23 -6.42 0.01 -0.67
C MET A 23 -6.65 1.30 0.12
N TRP A 24 -7.25 2.32 -0.49
CA TRP A 24 -7.42 3.65 0.09
C TRP A 24 -8.23 3.66 1.39
N ASP A 25 -9.33 2.90 1.46
CA ASP A 25 -10.19 2.90 2.65
C ASP A 25 -9.48 2.30 3.87
N ASN A 26 -8.69 1.24 3.65
CA ASN A 26 -7.84 0.64 4.68
C ASN A 26 -6.73 1.60 5.11
N PHE A 27 -6.08 2.28 4.15
CA PHE A 27 -5.07 3.29 4.43
C PHE A 27 -5.65 4.45 5.26
N GLN A 28 -6.82 4.96 4.91
CA GLN A 28 -7.50 6.02 5.67
C GLN A 28 -7.92 5.57 7.07
N THR A 29 -8.40 4.32 7.19
CA THR A 29 -8.74 3.73 8.49
C THR A 29 -7.54 3.74 9.42
N MET A 30 -6.37 3.29 8.95
CA MET A 30 -5.13 3.36 9.74
C MET A 30 -4.74 4.81 10.03
N ARG A 31 -4.78 5.70 9.03
CA ARG A 31 -4.43 7.12 9.21
C ARG A 31 -5.22 7.78 10.33
N ALA A 32 -6.52 7.55 10.38
CA ALA A 32 -7.41 8.13 11.38
C ALA A 32 -7.05 7.69 12.81
N MET A 33 -6.50 6.49 12.98
CA MET A 33 -6.15 5.93 14.28
C MET A 33 -4.69 6.21 14.68
N THR A 34 -3.79 6.48 13.72
CA THR A 34 -2.37 6.80 14.03
C THR A 34 -2.16 8.12 14.78
N GLY A 35 -3.17 8.98 14.89
CA GLY A 35 -3.10 10.21 15.70
C GLY A 35 -3.50 10.05 17.17
N LEU A 36 -3.90 8.84 17.58
CA LEU A 36 -4.33 8.58 18.95
C LEU A 36 -3.12 8.48 19.90
N SER A 37 -3.29 8.93 21.14
CA SER A 37 -2.31 8.73 22.21
C SER A 37 -2.37 7.34 22.84
N ALA A 38 -3.47 6.63 22.64
CA ALA A 38 -3.69 5.25 23.11
C ALA A 38 -4.66 4.54 22.16
N ALA A 39 -4.55 3.22 22.08
CA ALA A 39 -5.45 2.37 21.31
C ALA A 39 -6.05 1.26 22.17
N ASP A 40 -7.33 0.95 21.95
CA ASP A 40 -8.01 -0.19 22.53
C ASP A 40 -7.87 -1.46 21.65
N ASP A 41 -8.31 -2.61 22.17
CA ASP A 41 -8.23 -3.89 21.48
C ASP A 41 -8.99 -3.90 20.14
N GLY A 42 -10.09 -3.15 20.04
CA GLY A 42 -10.85 -3.01 18.80
C GLY A 42 -10.08 -2.19 17.75
N GLN A 43 -9.33 -1.18 18.18
CA GLN A 43 -8.47 -0.38 17.32
C GLN A 43 -7.23 -1.15 16.86
N PHE A 44 -6.59 -1.92 17.74
CA PHE A 44 -5.51 -2.83 17.33
C PHE A 44 -5.99 -3.89 16.33
N ALA A 45 -7.18 -4.46 16.53
CA ALA A 45 -7.78 -5.38 15.56
C ALA A 45 -8.03 -4.71 14.21
N LYS A 46 -8.47 -3.45 14.19
CA LYS A 46 -8.64 -2.67 12.94
C LYS A 46 -7.32 -2.39 12.22
N PHE A 47 -6.25 -2.07 12.95
CA PHE A 47 -4.91 -1.92 12.37
C PHE A 47 -4.46 -3.22 11.69
N SER A 48 -4.57 -4.35 12.41
CA SER A 48 -4.22 -5.67 11.87
C SER A 48 -5.03 -6.02 10.61
N ALA A 49 -6.34 -5.80 10.63
CA ALA A 49 -7.21 -6.09 9.49
C ALA A 49 -6.88 -5.23 8.27
N ALA A 50 -6.67 -3.92 8.47
CA ALA A 50 -6.31 -2.99 7.39
C ALA A 50 -4.95 -3.33 6.78
N ALA A 51 -3.96 -3.63 7.63
CA ALA A 51 -2.62 -4.05 7.20
C ALA A 51 -2.67 -5.32 6.34
N LYS A 52 -3.38 -6.36 6.79
CA LYS A 52 -3.57 -7.61 6.03
C LYS A 52 -4.26 -7.39 4.69
N SER A 53 -5.25 -6.51 4.63
CA SER A 53 -5.93 -6.18 3.37
C SER A 53 -4.97 -5.48 2.39
N ILE A 54 -4.13 -4.56 2.87
CA ILE A 54 -3.12 -3.91 2.02
C ILE A 54 -2.08 -4.92 1.57
N THR A 55 -1.63 -5.83 2.43
CA THR A 55 -0.71 -6.92 2.03
C THR A 55 -1.30 -7.74 0.90
N ALA A 56 -2.54 -8.22 1.01
CA ALA A 56 -3.19 -9.05 -0.02
C ALA A 56 -3.37 -8.31 -1.37
N ASP A 57 -3.76 -7.04 -1.32
CA ASP A 57 -3.90 -6.23 -2.53
C ASP A 57 -2.52 -5.89 -3.14
N THR A 58 -1.50 -5.66 -2.32
CA THR A 58 -0.12 -5.42 -2.79
C THR A 58 0.50 -6.67 -3.41
N GLU A 59 0.24 -7.86 -2.86
CA GLU A 59 0.64 -9.12 -3.51
C GLU A 59 -0.04 -9.30 -4.87
N THR A 60 -1.30 -8.89 -4.99
CA THR A 60 -2.00 -8.87 -6.29
C THR A 60 -1.33 -7.91 -7.25
N SER A 61 -0.92 -6.71 -6.79
CA SER A 61 -0.18 -5.74 -7.60
C SER A 61 1.15 -6.29 -8.08
N LYS A 62 1.92 -6.86 -7.16
CA LYS A 62 3.21 -7.49 -7.46
C LYS A 62 3.08 -8.63 -8.47
N GLY A 63 2.09 -9.52 -8.30
CA GLY A 63 1.92 -10.70 -9.16
C GLY A 63 1.32 -10.41 -10.54
N LYS A 64 0.50 -9.36 -10.68
CA LYS A 64 -0.24 -9.08 -11.94
C LYS A 64 0.24 -7.86 -12.71
N PHE A 65 0.75 -6.85 -12.01
CA PHE A 65 0.97 -5.52 -12.59
C PHE A 65 2.43 -5.06 -12.53
N ALA A 66 3.32 -5.82 -11.89
CA ALA A 66 4.74 -5.49 -11.88
C ALA A 66 5.34 -5.55 -13.28
N THR A 67 5.72 -4.38 -13.78
CA THR A 67 6.24 -4.19 -15.14
C THR A 67 7.75 -4.41 -15.23
N ASP A 68 8.46 -4.26 -14.11
CA ASP A 68 9.91 -4.40 -14.02
C ASP A 68 10.37 -4.77 -12.60
N LYS A 69 11.69 -4.88 -12.42
CA LYS A 69 12.31 -5.23 -11.12
C LYS A 69 12.10 -4.15 -10.04
N ASN A 70 12.14 -2.88 -10.40
CA ASN A 70 11.96 -1.78 -9.45
C ASN A 70 10.51 -1.73 -8.96
N TYR A 71 9.54 -2.00 -9.84
CA TYR A 71 8.13 -2.12 -9.45
C TYR A 71 7.92 -3.22 -8.42
N ASN A 72 8.61 -4.36 -8.58
CA ASN A 72 8.59 -5.44 -7.59
C ASN A 72 9.18 -4.99 -6.25
N VAL A 73 10.34 -4.34 -6.25
CA VAL A 73 10.99 -3.85 -5.02
C VAL A 73 10.10 -2.83 -4.29
N LEU A 74 9.43 -1.94 -5.01
CA LEU A 74 8.51 -0.97 -4.40
C LEU A 74 7.29 -1.65 -3.78
N ASN A 75 6.75 -2.69 -4.41
CA ASN A 75 5.71 -3.51 -3.76
C ASN A 75 6.26 -4.22 -2.52
N ASP A 76 7.50 -4.72 -2.56
CA ASP A 76 8.14 -5.37 -1.41
C ASP A 76 8.32 -4.43 -0.22
N GLU A 77 8.62 -3.15 -0.45
CA GLU A 77 8.66 -2.15 0.62
C GLU A 77 7.28 -1.90 1.25
N VAL A 78 6.22 -1.85 0.43
CA VAL A 78 4.83 -1.72 0.91
C VAL A 78 4.43 -2.96 1.72
N LEU A 79 4.75 -4.17 1.23
CA LEU A 79 4.50 -5.43 1.93
C LEU A 79 5.24 -5.48 3.28
N TYR A 80 6.51 -5.08 3.30
CA TYR A 80 7.33 -5.06 4.51
C TYR A 80 6.69 -4.20 5.60
N HIS A 81 6.37 -2.93 5.30
CA HIS A 81 5.80 -2.04 6.30
C HIS A 81 4.38 -2.43 6.71
N SER A 82 3.58 -3.00 5.79
CA SER A 82 2.25 -3.52 6.13
C SER A 82 2.34 -4.70 7.12
N ASN A 83 3.30 -5.61 6.91
CA ASN A 83 3.51 -6.74 7.81
C ASN A 83 4.05 -6.33 9.18
N GLU A 84 4.94 -5.33 9.26
CA GLU A 84 5.38 -4.80 10.56
C GLU A 84 4.26 -4.08 11.30
N ILE A 85 3.30 -3.43 10.62
CA ILE A 85 2.09 -2.87 11.24
C ILE A 85 1.22 -3.99 11.84
N ASP A 86 0.98 -5.09 11.12
CA ASP A 86 0.18 -6.22 11.63
C ASP A 86 0.83 -6.85 12.88
N LYS A 87 2.15 -7.02 12.84
CA LYS A 87 2.93 -7.52 13.97
C LYS A 87 2.88 -6.56 15.17
N ALA A 88 3.08 -5.27 14.96
CA ALA A 88 2.98 -4.27 16.01
C ALA A 88 1.56 -4.20 16.61
N ALA A 89 0.52 -4.32 15.79
CA ALA A 89 -0.86 -4.41 16.23
C ALA A 89 -1.12 -5.64 17.10
N THR A 90 -0.57 -6.80 16.73
CA THR A 90 -0.64 -8.03 17.54
C THR A 90 0.06 -7.86 18.90
N ASN A 91 1.17 -7.11 18.92
CA ASN A 91 1.91 -6.79 20.14
C ASN A 91 1.34 -5.62 20.93
N LYS A 92 0.25 -4.99 20.46
CA LYS A 92 -0.36 -3.79 21.05
C LYS A 92 0.63 -2.60 21.17
N ASP A 93 1.53 -2.48 20.21
CA ASP A 93 2.56 -1.43 20.15
C ASP A 93 2.11 -0.30 19.21
N LEU A 94 1.45 0.72 19.78
CA LEU A 94 0.91 1.83 19.00
C LEU A 94 2.02 2.72 18.42
N GLU A 95 3.14 2.92 19.13
CA GLU A 95 4.23 3.77 18.66
C GLU A 95 4.89 3.16 17.42
N GLU A 96 5.12 1.85 17.43
CA GLU A 96 5.69 1.16 16.26
C GLU A 96 4.69 1.17 15.07
N ILE A 97 3.39 1.01 15.32
CA ILE A 97 2.36 1.18 14.27
C ILE A 97 2.46 2.57 13.63
N GLN A 98 2.59 3.63 14.43
CA GLN A 98 2.69 5.01 13.93
C GLN A 98 3.95 5.22 13.07
N VAL A 99 5.09 4.70 13.51
CA VAL A 99 6.35 4.76 12.76
C VAL A 99 6.24 4.00 11.45
N GLN A 100 5.74 2.78 11.48
CA GLN A 100 5.63 1.93 10.29
C GLN A 100 4.56 2.45 9.32
N PHE A 101 3.46 3.01 9.81
CA PHE A 101 2.47 3.67 8.96
C PHE A 101 3.05 4.88 8.22
N ARG A 102 3.91 5.67 8.87
CA ARG A 102 4.63 6.76 8.20
C ARG A 102 5.55 6.22 7.09
N ARG A 103 6.24 5.10 7.32
CA ARG A 103 7.12 4.47 6.33
C ARG A 103 6.33 3.83 5.18
N LEU A 104 5.21 3.18 5.47
CA LEU A 104 4.25 2.68 4.48
C LEU A 104 3.76 3.81 3.56
N THR A 105 3.39 4.96 4.14
CA THR A 105 2.99 6.16 3.39
C THR A 105 4.07 6.61 2.41
N ILE A 106 5.34 6.52 2.80
CA ILE A 106 6.48 6.85 1.93
C ILE A 106 6.62 5.81 0.82
N ALA A 107 6.53 4.52 1.13
CA ALA A 107 6.62 3.43 0.15
C ALA A 107 5.54 3.55 -0.94
N CYS A 108 4.28 3.81 -0.57
CA CYS A 108 3.20 4.06 -1.54
C CYS A 108 3.54 5.26 -2.45
N ARG A 109 3.98 6.37 -1.85
CA ARG A 109 4.35 7.59 -2.59
C ARG A 109 5.57 7.39 -3.50
N ASN A 110 6.50 6.52 -3.17
CA ASN A 110 7.66 6.23 -4.01
C ASN A 110 7.20 5.63 -5.34
N CYS A 111 6.31 4.64 -5.32
CA CYS A 111 5.71 4.07 -6.53
C CYS A 111 4.93 5.12 -7.33
N HIS A 112 4.10 5.92 -6.65
CA HIS A 112 3.35 7.00 -7.31
C HIS A 112 4.26 8.00 -8.02
N LYS A 113 5.35 8.44 -7.38
CA LYS A 113 6.27 9.42 -7.98
C LYS A 113 7.09 8.86 -9.14
N ILE A 114 7.42 7.57 -9.13
CA ILE A 114 8.25 6.96 -10.18
C ILE A 114 7.40 6.59 -11.39
N TYR A 115 6.24 5.96 -11.17
CA TYR A 115 5.41 5.40 -12.26
C TYR A 115 4.22 6.28 -12.64
N ARG A 116 3.89 7.30 -11.85
CA ARG A 116 2.77 8.24 -12.06
C ARG A 116 3.18 9.69 -11.77
N SER A 117 4.42 10.05 -12.14
CA SER A 117 5.07 11.34 -11.83
C SER A 117 4.24 12.58 -12.17
N GLU A 118 3.47 12.53 -13.26
CA GLU A 118 2.68 13.67 -13.77
C GLU A 118 1.29 13.78 -13.12
N LEU A 119 0.88 12.79 -12.32
CA LEU A 119 -0.42 12.80 -11.66
C LEU A 119 -0.29 13.19 -10.19
N LYS A 120 -1.21 14.05 -9.73
CA LYS A 120 -1.34 14.35 -8.30
C LYS A 120 -2.09 13.22 -7.61
N LEU A 121 -1.34 12.25 -7.08
CA LEU A 121 -1.88 11.11 -6.33
C LEU A 121 -1.78 11.33 -4.81
N VAL A 122 -2.76 10.78 -4.10
CA VAL A 122 -2.75 10.67 -2.64
C VAL A 122 -1.81 9.54 -2.20
N PRO A 123 -1.40 9.47 -0.91
CA PRO A 123 -0.64 8.33 -0.41
C PRO A 123 -1.38 7.01 -0.58
#